data_AF-A0A820C774-F1
#
_entry.id   AF-A0A820C774-F1
#
_cell.length_a   1.000
_cell.length_b   1.000
_cell.length_c   1.000
_cell.angle_alpha   90.00
_cell.angle_beta   90.00
_cell.angle_gamma   90.00
#
_symmetry.space_group_name_H-M   'P 1'
#
loop_
_entity.id
_entity.type
_entity.pdbx_description
1 polymer ?
#
loop_
_entity_poly.entity_id
_entity_poly.type
_entity_poly.pdbx_seq_one_letter_code
_entity_poly.pdbx_strand_id
1 'polypeptide(L)'
;LIIVEFFLPLYFANSGLNTRLTLLNTGRIWWTLCVLIILASVAKIVPVTLATRLCTRKPWYYCTSMGILMNTRGIVQLIVLNIGVELNILSPVIFAMFVVMATVLTFSTSPILYLLYRRKHDPTILENSNNAQSLQLILEEENNRNDHQDDVPTVELESSLQRHILDDSTKMNNRRKGLHTSFDVRFNTSQSLLHSERYQSRRYSRMTLF
;
A
#
# COMPACT_ATOMS: atom_id res chain seq x y z
N LEU A 1 -27.39 12.94 4.90
CA LEU A 1 -26.51 12.97 3.71
C LEU A 1 -26.36 14.40 3.18
N ILE A 2 -27.47 15.07 2.84
CA ILE A 2 -27.53 16.48 2.38
C ILE A 2 -26.76 17.47 3.29
N ILE A 3 -26.86 17.32 4.61
CA ILE A 3 -26.19 18.21 5.58
C ILE A 3 -24.66 18.11 5.46
N VAL A 4 -24.10 16.91 5.32
CA VAL A 4 -22.65 16.73 5.26
C VAL A 4 -22.10 17.25 3.93
N GLU A 5 -22.80 17.02 2.82
CA GLU A 5 -22.40 17.53 1.50
C GLU A 5 -22.39 19.06 1.42
N PHE A 6 -23.29 19.73 2.15
CA PHE A 6 -23.36 21.19 2.12
C PHE A 6 -22.48 21.87 3.18
N PHE A 7 -22.51 21.37 4.42
CA PHE A 7 -21.82 22.00 5.53
C PHE A 7 -20.33 21.66 5.59
N LEU A 8 -19.89 20.49 5.11
CA LEU A 8 -18.47 20.13 5.13
C LEU A 8 -17.63 21.04 4.21
N PRO A 9 -18.01 21.26 2.94
CA PRO A 9 -17.27 22.19 2.07
C PRO A 9 -17.33 23.62 2.58
N LEU A 10 -18.48 24.04 3.15
CA LEU A 10 -18.64 25.36 3.75
C LEU A 10 -17.70 25.55 4.95
N TYR A 11 -17.57 24.52 5.80
CA TYR A 11 -16.64 24.51 6.93
C TYR A 11 -15.18 24.64 6.48
N PHE A 12 -14.80 23.87 5.45
CA PHE A 12 -13.47 23.98 4.84
C PHE A 12 -13.21 25.35 4.21
N ALA A 13 -14.20 25.93 3.55
CA ALA A 13 -14.10 27.27 2.97
C ALA A 13 -13.89 28.33 4.05
N ASN A 14 -14.70 28.31 5.11
CA ASN A 14 -14.58 29.27 6.21
C ASN A 14 -13.24 29.12 6.95
N SER A 15 -12.85 27.89 7.29
CA SER A 15 -11.61 27.65 8.03
C SER A 15 -10.36 27.91 7.18
N GLY A 16 -10.40 27.55 5.88
CA GLY A 16 -9.34 27.83 4.92
C GLY A 16 -9.16 29.34 4.65
N LEU A 17 -10.25 30.09 4.46
CA LEU A 17 -10.20 31.53 4.19
C LEU A 17 -9.72 32.34 5.39
N ASN A 18 -10.03 31.92 6.61
CA ASN A 18 -9.50 32.53 7.83
C ASN A 18 -8.01 32.24 8.06
N THR A 19 -7.43 31.29 7.32
CA THR A 19 -6.01 30.97 7.41
C THR A 19 -5.17 32.05 6.72
N ARG A 20 -4.58 32.96 7.52
CA ARG A 20 -3.67 34.00 7.02
C ARG A 20 -2.29 33.43 6.67
N LEU A 21 -2.15 32.84 5.50
CA LEU A 21 -0.88 32.30 4.98
C LEU A 21 0.21 33.38 4.83
N THR A 22 -0.18 34.63 4.64
CA THR A 22 0.71 35.79 4.55
C THR A 22 1.59 35.98 5.79
N LEU A 23 1.18 35.44 6.95
CA LEU A 23 1.98 35.49 8.18
C LEU A 23 3.22 34.57 8.13
N LEU A 24 3.26 33.58 7.23
CA LEU A 24 4.39 32.64 7.07
C LEU A 24 5.49 33.13 6.11
N ASN A 25 5.60 34.44 5.86
CA ASN A 25 6.50 34.99 4.83
C ASN A 25 8.00 35.01 5.23
N THR A 26 8.38 34.52 6.41
CA THR A 26 9.79 34.52 6.83
C THR A 26 10.44 33.17 6.52
N GLY A 27 11.62 33.15 5.90
CA GLY A 27 12.34 31.89 5.59
C GLY A 27 12.61 31.01 6.82
N ARG A 28 12.77 31.61 8.00
CA ARG A 28 12.91 30.90 9.29
C ARG A 28 11.67 30.06 9.65
N ILE A 29 10.47 30.55 9.32
CA ILE A 29 9.20 29.87 9.59
C ILE A 29 9.07 28.62 8.72
N TRP A 30 9.49 28.71 7.45
CA TRP A 30 9.50 27.57 6.54
C TRP A 30 10.44 26.45 7.00
N TRP A 31 11.64 26.80 7.49
CA TRP A 31 12.55 25.81 8.06
C TRP A 31 11.92 25.09 9.27
N THR A 32 11.37 25.86 10.22
CA THR A 32 10.68 25.29 11.39
C THR A 32 9.52 24.39 10.98
N LEU A 33 8.76 24.75 9.95
CA LEU A 33 7.67 23.95 9.41
C LEU A 33 8.17 22.61 8.84
N CYS A 34 9.25 22.61 8.06
CA CYS A 34 9.84 21.37 7.53
C CYS A 34 10.29 20.44 8.65
N VAL A 35 11.01 20.98 9.65
CA VAL A 35 11.44 20.20 10.83
C VAL A 35 10.22 19.65 11.59
N LEU A 36 9.20 20.47 11.77
CA LEU A 36 7.96 20.08 12.46
C LEU A 36 7.24 18.94 11.73
N ILE A 37 7.13 19.00 10.40
CA ILE A 37 6.53 17.94 9.58
C ILE A 37 7.27 16.62 9.77
N ILE A 38 8.61 16.64 9.67
CA ILE A 38 9.43 15.43 9.83
C ILE A 38 9.28 14.87 11.23
N LEU A 39 9.44 15.70 12.25
CA LEU A 39 9.38 15.28 13.65
C LEU A 39 8.00 14.71 14.01
N ALA A 40 6.93 15.38 13.61
CA ALA A 40 5.56 14.92 13.85
C ALA A 40 5.24 13.62 13.09
N SER A 41 5.76 13.46 11.87
CA SER A 41 5.59 12.23 11.09
C SER A 41 6.29 11.05 11.77
N VAL A 42 7.55 11.23 12.17
CA VAL A 42 8.34 10.23 12.88
C VAL A 42 7.69 9.87 14.21
N ALA A 43 7.22 10.87 14.97
CA ALA A 43 6.55 10.68 16.25
C ALA A 43 5.25 9.85 16.16
N LYS A 44 4.59 9.82 14.99
CA LYS A 44 3.40 8.99 14.76
C LYS A 44 3.73 7.63 14.15
N ILE A 45 4.62 7.60 13.17
CA ILE A 45 4.93 6.38 12.40
C ILE A 45 5.73 5.40 13.26
N VAL A 46 6.80 5.86 13.94
CA VAL A 46 7.70 5.00 14.71
C VAL A 46 6.98 4.20 15.80
N PRO A 47 6.19 4.80 16.72
CA PRO A 47 5.56 4.03 17.79
C PRO A 47 4.52 3.03 17.26
N VAL A 48 3.78 3.37 16.21
CA VAL A 48 2.79 2.46 15.61
C VAL A 48 3.48 1.30 14.90
N THR A 49 4.52 1.58 14.13
CA THR A 49 5.29 0.54 13.45
C THR A 49 5.97 -0.38 14.47
N LEU A 50 6.49 0.17 15.57
CA LEU A 50 7.09 -0.63 16.64
C LEU A 50 6.03 -1.46 17.38
N ALA A 51 4.91 -0.86 17.79
CA ALA A 51 3.83 -1.56 18.48
C ALA A 51 3.22 -2.69 17.62
N THR A 52 2.95 -2.42 16.35
CA THR A 52 2.42 -3.44 15.42
C THR A 52 3.43 -4.54 15.13
N ARG A 53 4.73 -4.23 15.10
CA ARG A 53 5.80 -5.22 14.96
C ARG A 53 5.85 -6.16 16.16
N LEU A 54 5.77 -5.60 17.37
CA LEU A 54 5.81 -6.35 18.63
C LEU A 54 4.57 -7.24 18.79
N CYS A 55 3.38 -6.74 18.46
CA CYS A 55 2.14 -7.49 18.65
C CYS A 55 1.87 -8.53 17.54
N THR A 56 2.09 -8.18 16.26
CA THR A 56 1.57 -8.99 15.14
C THR A 56 2.64 -9.81 14.43
N ARG A 57 3.95 -9.57 14.67
CA ARG A 57 5.09 -10.21 13.96
C ARG A 57 5.01 -10.18 12.42
N LYS A 58 4.17 -9.31 11.85
CA LYS A 58 3.99 -9.15 10.40
C LYS A 58 5.22 -8.48 9.75
N PRO A 59 5.41 -8.66 8.44
CA PRO A 59 6.55 -8.08 7.72
C PRO A 59 6.56 -6.55 7.74
N TRP A 60 7.76 -5.97 7.68
CA TRP A 60 8.02 -4.53 7.88
C TRP A 60 7.16 -3.59 7.04
N TYR A 61 6.86 -3.95 5.78
CA TYR A 61 6.02 -3.12 4.92
C TYR A 61 4.60 -2.97 5.49
N TYR A 62 4.02 -4.02 6.10
CA TYR A 62 2.67 -3.96 6.67
C TYR A 62 2.64 -3.05 7.90
N CYS A 63 3.62 -3.19 8.79
CA CYS A 63 3.76 -2.36 9.98
C CYS A 63 4.02 -0.88 9.63
N THR A 64 4.79 -0.63 8.57
CA THR A 64 5.10 0.73 8.10
C THR A 64 3.88 1.37 7.44
N SER A 65 3.14 0.64 6.59
CA SER A 65 1.88 1.11 5.99
C SER A 65 0.86 1.54 7.05
N MET A 66 0.70 0.75 8.12
CA MET A 66 -0.19 1.09 9.23
C MET A 66 0.25 2.37 9.95
N GLY A 67 1.55 2.56 10.17
CA GLY A 67 2.10 3.79 10.76
C GLY A 67 1.85 5.01 9.89
N ILE A 68 2.05 4.89 8.57
CA ILE A 68 1.81 5.95 7.59
C ILE A 68 0.33 6.36 7.56
N LEU A 69 -0.58 5.37 7.61
CA LEU A 69 -2.02 5.59 7.55
C LEU A 69 -2.56 6.41 8.75
N MET A 70 -1.84 6.43 9.86
CA MET A 70 -2.23 7.20 11.05
C MET A 70 -2.20 8.73 10.84
N ASN A 71 -1.58 9.20 9.76
CA ASN A 71 -1.50 10.62 9.41
C ASN A 71 -2.76 11.17 8.70
N THR A 72 -3.78 10.34 8.46
CA THR A 72 -5.01 10.69 7.70
C THR A 72 -6.05 11.53 8.48
N ARG A 73 -5.72 12.04 9.67
CA ARG A 73 -6.65 12.81 10.55
C ARG A 73 -6.80 14.29 10.18
N GLY A 74 -7.15 14.58 8.93
CA GLY A 74 -7.27 15.97 8.44
C GLY A 74 -8.43 16.76 9.05
N ILE A 75 -9.65 16.22 9.01
CA ILE A 75 -10.86 16.95 9.43
C ILE A 75 -10.89 17.26 10.93
N VAL A 76 -10.58 16.27 11.76
CA VAL A 76 -10.60 16.42 13.23
C VAL A 76 -9.54 17.43 13.69
N GLN A 77 -8.38 17.43 13.03
CA GLN A 77 -7.32 18.39 13.35
C GLN A 77 -7.76 19.82 13.09
N LEU A 78 -8.43 20.09 11.96
CA LEU A 78 -8.97 21.42 11.67
C LEU A 78 -10.01 21.86 12.71
N ILE A 79 -10.89 20.96 13.14
CA ILE A 79 -11.88 21.26 14.19
C ILE A 79 -11.20 21.64 15.50
N VAL A 80 -10.24 20.84 15.97
CA VAL A 80 -9.48 21.15 17.19
C VAL A 80 -8.73 22.46 17.08
N LEU A 81 -8.19 22.77 15.90
CA LEU A 81 -7.46 24.01 15.64
C LEU A 81 -8.37 25.25 15.69
N ASN A 82 -9.56 25.20 15.09
CA ASN A 82 -10.51 26.32 15.17
C ASN A 82 -10.92 26.57 16.62
N ILE A 83 -11.24 25.52 17.37
CA ILE A 83 -11.56 25.62 18.81
C ILE A 83 -10.36 26.19 19.58
N GLY A 84 -9.13 25.77 19.27
CA GLY A 84 -7.93 26.27 19.93
C GLY A 84 -7.65 27.76 19.70
N VAL A 85 -8.03 28.30 18.53
CA VAL A 85 -7.95 29.72 18.22
C VAL A 85 -9.09 30.50 18.91
N GLU A 86 -10.30 29.95 18.93
CA GLU A 86 -11.45 30.54 19.65
C GLU A 86 -11.15 30.69 21.16
N LEU A 87 -10.48 29.71 21.74
CA LEU A 87 -10.02 29.74 23.13
C LEU A 87 -8.78 30.63 23.36
N ASN A 88 -8.26 31.30 22.33
CA ASN A 88 -7.02 32.10 22.35
C ASN A 88 -5.77 31.34 22.84
N ILE A 89 -5.79 30.00 22.81
CA ILE A 89 -4.64 29.14 23.18
C ILE A 89 -3.64 29.10 22.02
N LEU A 90 -4.14 29.12 20.78
CA LEU A 90 -3.33 29.13 19.57
C LEU A 90 -3.34 30.51 18.90
N SER A 91 -2.14 31.01 18.62
CA SER A 91 -1.97 32.17 17.74
C SER A 91 -2.33 31.81 16.28
N PRO A 92 -2.87 32.74 15.49
CA PRO A 92 -3.17 32.54 14.06
C PRO A 92 -1.97 32.01 13.24
N VAL A 93 -0.74 32.33 13.65
CA VAL A 93 0.49 31.83 13.01
C VAL A 93 0.65 30.32 13.20
N ILE A 94 0.42 29.83 14.43
CA ILE A 94 0.54 28.42 14.80
C ILE A 94 -0.58 27.63 14.13
N PHE A 95 -1.80 28.17 14.11
CA PHE A 95 -2.92 27.62 13.36
C PHE A 95 -2.53 27.37 11.89
N ALA A 96 -2.04 28.41 11.21
CA ALA A 96 -1.65 28.29 9.81
C ALA A 96 -0.49 27.28 9.59
N MET A 97 0.50 27.23 10.49
CA MET A 97 1.56 26.20 10.43
C MET A 97 1.00 24.78 10.52
N PHE A 98 0.08 24.51 11.44
CA PHE A 98 -0.52 23.18 11.61
C PHE A 98 -1.44 22.80 10.44
N VAL A 99 -2.17 23.74 9.86
CA VAL A 99 -2.97 23.52 8.64
C VAL A 99 -2.06 23.10 7.49
N VAL A 100 -1.00 23.88 7.21
CA VAL A 100 -0.06 23.57 6.12
C VAL A 100 0.62 22.24 6.37
N MET A 101 1.06 21.96 7.60
CA MET A 101 1.64 20.68 7.98
C MET A 101 0.69 19.50 7.71
N ALA A 102 -0.59 19.62 8.07
CA ALA A 102 -1.60 18.59 7.80
C ALA A 102 -1.81 18.36 6.31
N THR A 103 -1.92 19.42 5.52
CA THR A 103 -2.10 19.34 4.06
C THR A 103 -0.91 18.69 3.38
N VAL A 104 0.32 19.14 3.69
CA VAL A 104 1.55 18.60 3.11
C VAL A 104 1.72 17.13 3.47
N LEU A 105 1.47 16.75 4.74
CA LEU A 105 1.62 15.38 5.18
C LEU A 105 0.57 14.45 4.56
N THR A 106 -0.68 14.92 4.41
CA THR A 106 -1.75 14.16 3.74
C THR A 106 -1.41 13.93 2.28
N PHE A 107 -0.96 14.98 1.60
CA PHE A 107 -0.54 14.89 0.20
C PHE A 107 0.68 13.99 0.02
N SER A 108 1.59 13.96 0.99
CA SER A 108 2.77 13.07 1.00
C SER A 108 2.41 11.62 1.35
N THR A 109 1.37 11.40 2.16
CA THR A 109 0.95 10.06 2.61
C THR A 109 0.47 9.20 1.45
N SER A 110 -0.29 9.76 0.51
CA SER A 110 -0.80 9.06 -0.67
C SER A 110 0.30 8.45 -1.58
N PRO A 111 1.32 9.20 -2.05
CA PRO A 111 2.39 8.64 -2.87
C PRO A 111 3.30 7.68 -2.08
N ILE A 112 3.55 7.95 -0.80
CA ILE A 112 4.34 7.06 0.06
C ILE A 112 3.65 5.69 0.18
N LEU A 113 2.34 5.69 0.41
CA LEU A 113 1.58 4.45 0.53
C LEU A 113 1.51 3.69 -0.81
N TYR A 114 1.34 4.42 -1.93
CA TYR A 114 1.35 3.84 -3.26
C TYR A 114 2.70 3.15 -3.58
N LEU A 115 3.82 3.81 -3.27
CA LEU A 115 5.16 3.24 -3.45
C LEU A 115 5.36 1.97 -2.61
N LEU A 116 4.83 1.96 -1.38
CA LEU A 116 4.96 0.82 -0.48
C LEU A 116 4.10 -0.38 -0.93
N TYR A 117 2.92 -0.12 -1.51
CA TYR A 117 2.00 -1.16 -2.00
C TYR A 117 2.39 -1.73 -3.37
N ARG A 118 2.90 -0.89 -4.29
CA ARG A 118 3.36 -1.31 -5.62
C ARG A 118 4.45 -2.38 -5.58
N ARG A 119 5.20 -2.46 -4.48
CA ARG A 119 6.28 -3.45 -4.29
C ARG A 119 5.76 -4.87 -3.98
N LYS A 120 4.47 -5.07 -3.69
CA LYS A 120 4.01 -6.37 -3.13
C LYS A 120 2.70 -6.95 -3.66
N HIS A 121 2.11 -6.39 -4.71
CA HIS A 121 1.01 -7.07 -5.39
C HIS A 121 1.56 -8.22 -6.25
N ASP A 122 2.02 -9.28 -5.60
CA ASP A 122 2.41 -10.53 -6.23
C ASP A 122 1.14 -11.39 -6.35
N PRO A 123 0.54 -11.53 -7.56
CA PRO A 123 -0.74 -12.22 -7.75
C PRO A 123 -0.69 -13.72 -7.35
N THR A 124 0.52 -14.26 -7.19
CA THR A 124 0.80 -15.64 -6.79
C THR A 124 0.31 -16.01 -5.40
N ILE A 125 0.20 -15.05 -4.46
CA ILE A 125 -0.23 -15.34 -3.07
C ILE A 125 -1.75 -15.55 -2.98
N LEU A 126 -2.53 -14.81 -3.78
CA LEU A 126 -3.98 -14.96 -3.78
C LEU A 126 -4.41 -16.26 -4.49
N GLU A 127 -3.70 -16.63 -5.55
CA GLU A 127 -3.95 -17.91 -6.24
C GLU A 127 -3.61 -19.11 -5.35
N ASN A 128 -2.50 -19.08 -4.62
CA ASN A 128 -2.10 -20.19 -3.75
C ASN A 128 -3.02 -20.32 -2.52
N SER A 129 -3.54 -19.21 -1.98
CA SER A 129 -4.54 -19.25 -0.91
C SER A 129 -5.89 -19.80 -1.38
N ASN A 130 -6.34 -19.45 -2.59
CA ASN A 130 -7.56 -20.00 -3.17
C ASN A 130 -7.42 -21.50 -3.45
N ASN A 131 -6.27 -21.94 -3.98
CA ASN A 131 -5.99 -23.34 -4.27
C ASN A 131 -5.85 -24.19 -2.99
N ALA A 132 -5.26 -23.66 -1.93
CA ALA A 132 -5.19 -24.35 -0.64
C ALA A 132 -6.58 -24.54 -0.03
N GLN A 133 -7.48 -23.59 -0.22
CA GLN A 133 -8.84 -23.65 0.31
C GLN A 133 -9.72 -24.64 -0.47
N SER A 134 -9.57 -24.71 -1.80
CA SER A 134 -10.28 -25.72 -2.61
C SER A 134 -9.80 -27.14 -2.34
N LEU A 135 -8.51 -27.35 -2.07
CA LEU A 135 -8.02 -28.68 -1.66
C LEU A 135 -8.56 -29.12 -0.31
N GLN A 136 -8.73 -28.21 0.66
CA GLN A 136 -9.32 -28.57 1.95
C GLN A 136 -10.81 -28.93 1.83
N LEU A 137 -11.57 -28.25 0.97
CA LEU A 137 -12.96 -28.62 0.69
C LEU A 137 -13.06 -30.01 0.04
N ILE A 138 -12.16 -30.34 -0.89
CA ILE A 138 -12.11 -31.67 -1.53
C ILE A 138 -11.73 -32.75 -0.52
N LEU A 139 -10.77 -32.49 0.38
CA LEU A 139 -10.36 -33.44 1.42
C LEU A 139 -11.45 -33.65 2.47
N GLU A 140 -12.22 -32.61 2.80
CA GLU A 140 -13.36 -32.72 3.71
C GLU A 140 -14.53 -33.48 3.06
N GLU A 141 -14.71 -33.35 1.75
CA GLU A 141 -15.66 -34.13 0.95
C GLU A 141 -15.21 -35.60 0.75
N GLU A 142 -13.90 -35.86 0.66
CA GLU A 142 -13.33 -37.21 0.58
C GLU A 142 -13.40 -37.93 1.92
N ASN A 143 -13.09 -37.23 3.02
CA ASN A 143 -13.20 -37.77 4.39
C ASN A 143 -14.67 -38.13 4.73
N ASN A 144 -15.63 -37.29 4.34
CA ASN A 144 -17.06 -37.54 4.52
C ASN A 144 -17.59 -38.68 3.61
N ARG A 145 -16.90 -38.97 2.50
CA ARG A 145 -17.17 -40.17 1.68
C ARG A 145 -16.59 -41.46 2.28
N ASN A 146 -15.47 -41.36 2.99
CA ASN A 146 -14.80 -42.51 3.60
C ASN A 146 -15.47 -42.98 4.92
N ASP A 147 -16.28 -42.14 5.56
CA ASP A 147 -17.16 -42.52 6.69
C ASP A 147 -18.31 -43.48 6.29
N HIS A 148 -18.44 -43.87 5.02
CA HIS A 148 -19.38 -44.90 4.55
C HIS A 148 -18.71 -46.20 4.07
N GLN A 149 -17.39 -46.35 4.19
CA GLN A 149 -16.69 -47.52 3.68
C GLN A 149 -15.60 -48.00 4.64
N ASP A 150 -15.94 -48.99 5.47
CA ASP A 150 -14.99 -49.76 6.27
C ASP A 150 -14.04 -50.61 5.38
N ASP A 151 -12.80 -50.76 5.86
CA ASP A 151 -11.74 -51.76 5.55
C ASP A 151 -10.90 -51.65 4.24
N VAL A 152 -9.61 -51.20 4.34
CA VAL A 152 -8.39 -51.65 3.56
C VAL A 152 -7.09 -51.11 4.26
N PRO A 153 -5.95 -51.86 4.36
CA PRO A 153 -4.87 -51.56 5.30
C PRO A 153 -3.85 -50.49 4.84
N THR A 154 -3.33 -49.76 5.84
CA THR A 154 -2.65 -48.47 5.82
C THR A 154 -1.19 -48.46 5.34
N VAL A 155 -0.70 -49.49 4.63
CA VAL A 155 0.75 -49.65 4.35
C VAL A 155 1.12 -49.44 2.87
N GLU A 156 0.19 -49.54 1.92
CA GLU A 156 0.47 -49.37 0.49
C GLU A 156 0.32 -47.91 -0.01
N LEU A 157 -0.52 -47.10 0.65
CA LEU A 157 -0.87 -45.73 0.25
C LEU A 157 0.22 -44.69 0.58
N GLU A 158 0.93 -44.82 1.69
CA GLU A 158 2.06 -43.93 2.04
C GLU A 158 3.19 -44.03 1.00
N SER A 159 3.51 -45.25 0.55
CA SER A 159 4.55 -45.46 -0.46
C SER A 159 4.17 -44.96 -1.86
N SER A 160 2.86 -44.84 -2.13
CA SER A 160 2.30 -44.36 -3.39
C SER A 160 2.11 -42.84 -3.37
N LEU A 161 1.64 -42.27 -2.26
CA LEU A 161 1.58 -40.82 -2.03
C LEU A 161 2.95 -40.18 -2.00
N GLN A 162 3.92 -40.81 -1.35
CA GLN A 162 5.27 -40.27 -1.27
C GLN A 162 5.98 -40.29 -2.64
N ARG A 163 5.68 -41.29 -3.48
CA ARG A 163 6.12 -41.32 -4.88
C ARG A 163 5.41 -40.27 -5.75
N HIS A 164 4.13 -40.01 -5.51
CA HIS A 164 3.38 -39.02 -6.27
C HIS A 164 3.82 -37.58 -5.94
N ILE A 165 4.10 -37.30 -4.66
CA ILE A 165 4.63 -36.00 -4.19
C ILE A 165 6.05 -35.73 -4.72
N LEU A 166 6.88 -36.78 -4.85
CA LEU A 166 8.22 -36.66 -5.44
C LEU A 166 8.18 -36.42 -6.95
N ASP A 167 7.24 -37.01 -7.69
CA ASP A 167 7.05 -36.72 -9.13
C ASP A 167 6.57 -35.28 -9.35
N ASP A 168 5.64 -34.79 -8.51
CA ASP A 168 5.10 -33.44 -8.63
C ASP A 168 6.09 -32.35 -8.23
N SER A 169 6.90 -32.56 -7.19
CA SER A 169 7.99 -31.65 -6.84
C SER A 169 9.04 -31.55 -7.95
N THR A 170 9.29 -32.65 -8.67
CA THR A 170 10.26 -32.71 -9.77
C THR A 170 9.72 -32.01 -11.03
N LYS A 171 8.43 -32.20 -11.36
CA LYS A 171 7.74 -31.45 -12.45
C LYS A 171 7.64 -29.96 -12.15
N MET A 172 7.35 -29.57 -10.90
CA MET A 172 7.28 -28.17 -10.47
C MET A 172 8.64 -27.47 -10.52
N ASN A 173 9.73 -28.18 -10.20
CA ASN A 173 11.10 -27.66 -10.33
C ASN A 173 11.49 -27.47 -11.81
N ASN A 174 11.13 -28.42 -12.69
CA ASN A 174 11.40 -28.29 -14.12
C ASN A 174 10.56 -27.19 -14.79
N ARG A 175 9.29 -26.99 -14.37
CA ARG A 175 8.49 -25.85 -14.84
C ARG A 175 9.03 -24.51 -14.34
N ARG A 176 9.51 -24.40 -13.09
CA ARG A 176 10.19 -23.19 -12.60
C ARG A 176 11.42 -22.83 -13.43
N LYS A 177 12.23 -23.82 -13.81
CA LYS A 177 13.40 -23.61 -14.69
C LYS A 177 12.98 -23.16 -16.10
N GLY A 178 11.94 -23.76 -16.68
CA GLY A 178 11.39 -23.35 -17.98
C GLY A 178 10.73 -21.97 -17.99
N LEU A 179 10.11 -21.56 -16.88
CA LEU A 179 9.44 -20.26 -16.76
C LEU A 179 10.44 -19.12 -16.57
N HIS A 180 11.55 -19.34 -15.85
CA HIS A 180 12.62 -18.35 -15.73
C HIS A 180 13.30 -18.10 -17.08
N THR A 181 13.59 -19.16 -17.85
CA THR A 181 14.17 -19.02 -19.20
C THR A 181 13.21 -18.40 -20.21
N SER A 182 11.91 -18.68 -20.12
CA SER A 182 10.90 -18.10 -21.03
C SER A 182 10.56 -16.65 -20.68
N PHE A 183 10.62 -16.28 -19.39
CA PHE A 183 10.45 -14.89 -18.95
C PHE A 183 11.67 -14.03 -19.33
N ASP A 184 12.89 -14.55 -19.21
CA ASP A 184 14.10 -13.84 -19.64
C ASP A 184 14.11 -13.57 -21.16
N VAL A 185 13.63 -14.51 -21.99
CA VAL A 185 13.50 -14.31 -23.44
C VAL A 185 12.38 -13.31 -23.79
N ARG A 186 11.24 -13.34 -23.09
CA ARG A 186 10.12 -12.40 -23.29
C ARG A 186 10.48 -10.98 -22.84
N PHE A 187 11.23 -10.84 -21.75
CA PHE A 187 11.68 -9.54 -21.24
C PHE A 187 12.73 -8.88 -22.15
N ASN A 188 13.65 -9.66 -22.72
CA ASN A 188 14.64 -9.17 -23.68
C ASN A 188 13.98 -8.75 -25.02
N THR A 189 12.97 -9.50 -25.48
CA THR A 189 12.22 -9.17 -26.71
C THR A 189 11.33 -7.92 -26.54
N SER A 190 10.77 -7.69 -25.35
CA SER A 190 10.02 -6.45 -25.05
C SER A 190 10.90 -5.21 -24.93
N GLN A 191 12.13 -5.35 -24.45
CA GLN A 191 13.12 -4.25 -24.42
C GLN A 191 13.57 -3.84 -25.84
N SER A 192 13.76 -4.80 -26.76
CA SER A 192 14.13 -4.49 -28.16
C SER A 192 13.01 -3.77 -28.93
N LEU A 193 11.73 -4.09 -28.67
CA LEU A 193 10.60 -3.42 -29.31
C LEU A 193 10.35 -2.00 -28.77
N LEU A 194 10.60 -1.75 -27.48
CA LEU A 194 10.51 -0.40 -26.91
C LEU A 194 11.66 0.51 -27.36
N HIS A 195 12.81 -0.05 -27.75
CA HIS A 195 13.89 0.74 -28.36
C HIS A 195 13.59 1.09 -29.83
N SER A 196 12.90 0.21 -30.56
CA SER A 196 12.41 0.46 -31.93
C SER A 196 11.31 1.54 -31.98
N GLU A 197 10.31 1.47 -31.09
CA GLU A 197 9.21 2.45 -30.99
C GLU A 197 9.70 3.87 -30.66
N ARG A 198 10.74 4.00 -29.82
CA ARG A 198 11.33 5.31 -29.49
C ARG A 198 12.15 5.92 -30.62
N TYR A 199 12.62 5.11 -31.58
CA TYR A 199 13.32 5.61 -32.77
C TYR A 199 12.34 6.12 -33.84
N GLN A 200 11.20 5.46 -34.03
CA GLN A 200 10.13 5.89 -34.93
C GLN A 200 9.44 7.19 -34.46
N SER A 201 9.18 7.33 -33.15
CA SER A 201 8.49 8.50 -32.61
C SER A 201 9.27 9.83 -32.81
N ARG A 202 10.60 9.80 -32.85
CA ARG A 202 11.41 11.00 -33.18
C ARG A 202 11.34 11.43 -34.65
N ARG A 203 10.92 10.54 -35.56
CA ARG A 203 10.83 10.84 -37.00
C ARG A 203 9.51 11.52 -37.37
N TYR A 204 8.43 11.30 -36.60
CA TYR A 204 7.15 11.98 -36.81
C TYR A 204 7.10 13.41 -36.26
N SER A 205 7.87 13.73 -35.21
CA SER A 205 7.94 15.12 -34.67
C SER A 205 8.72 16.10 -35.56
N ARG A 206 9.35 15.62 -36.65
CA ARG A 206 10.09 16.45 -37.62
C ARG A 206 9.34 16.64 -38.95
N MET A 207 8.09 16.16 -39.04
CA MET A 207 7.31 16.14 -40.28
C MET A 207 5.98 16.92 -40.17
N THR A 208 5.79 17.67 -39.09
CA THR A 208 4.63 18.57 -38.86
C THR A 208 5.02 20.06 -38.83
N LEU A 209 6.16 20.42 -39.45
CA LEU A 209 6.63 21.81 -39.57
C LEU A 209 6.81 22.26 -41.04
N PHE A 210 5.89 21.84 -41.91
CA PHE A 210 5.65 22.50 -43.19
C PHE A 210 4.14 22.52 -43.47
#